data_AF-A0A7C7ILK0-F1
#
_entry.id   AF-A0A7C7ILK0-F1
#
_cell.length_a   1.000
_cell.length_b   1.000
_cell.length_c   1.000
_cell.angle_alpha   90.00
_cell.angle_beta   90.00
_cell.angle_gamma   90.00
#
_symmetry.space_group_name_H-M   'P 1'
#
loop_
_entity.id
_entity.type
_entity.pdbx_description
1 polymer ?
#
loop_
_entity_poly.entity_id
_entity_poly.type
_entity_poly.pdbx_seq_one_letter_code
_entity_poly.pdbx_strand_id
1 'polypeptide(L)'
;MKNNFQIGDWVEVLDDNISGEIKKIYSQEYITIETEDGFELQFKSEELVKYFDEAITIEDSDLNNAILQENLSKKNKSKSTKRQKTIPPLEVDLHIHHLTNSTKNLTNFEMLNIQLDTARSQLEFAIRKRIQKVVFIHGVGEGVLKAELETMLSRYNDIKFYEASFRDYGAGATEVYIFQNS
;
A
#
# COMPACT_ATOMS: atom_id res chain seq x y z
N MET A 1 14.70 -9.44 -20.74
CA MET A 1 14.20 -8.23 -21.42
C MET A 1 15.11 -7.07 -21.01
N LYS A 2 15.68 -6.30 -21.93
CA LYS A 2 16.52 -5.15 -21.55
C LYS A 2 15.62 -4.02 -21.08
N ASN A 3 15.53 -3.81 -19.77
CA ASN A 3 14.82 -2.65 -19.21
C ASN A 3 15.63 -1.38 -19.55
N ASN A 4 15.12 -0.57 -20.47
CA ASN A 4 15.84 0.60 -20.99
C ASN A 4 15.68 1.82 -20.06
N PHE A 5 16.37 1.87 -18.92
CA PHE A 5 16.24 2.94 -17.92
C PHE A 5 16.67 4.33 -18.43
N GLN A 6 15.92 5.36 -18.06
CA GLN A 6 16.17 6.77 -18.35
C GLN A 6 16.17 7.59 -17.06
N ILE A 7 16.93 8.68 -17.04
CA ILE A 7 16.93 9.63 -15.91
C ILE A 7 15.52 10.23 -15.78
N GLY A 8 14.98 10.20 -14.57
CA GLY A 8 13.61 10.60 -14.28
C GLY A 8 12.58 9.46 -14.29
N ASP A 9 12.98 8.24 -14.68
CA ASP A 9 12.11 7.07 -14.52
C ASP A 9 11.94 6.75 -13.04
N TRP A 10 10.70 6.41 -12.65
CA TRP A 10 10.45 5.80 -11.35
C TRP A 10 10.72 4.31 -11.42
N VAL A 11 11.56 3.84 -10.50
CA VAL A 11 11.96 2.44 -10.42
C VAL A 11 11.81 1.94 -8.99
N GLU A 12 11.56 0.66 -8.87
CA GLU A 12 11.46 -0.06 -7.61
C GLU A 12 12.53 -1.14 -7.56
N VAL A 13 13.12 -1.35 -6.39
CA VAL A 13 14.10 -2.41 -6.16
C VAL A 13 13.38 -3.75 -5.98
N LEU A 14 13.85 -4.81 -6.63
CA LEU A 14 13.23 -6.14 -6.62
C LEU A 14 13.24 -6.77 -5.23
N ASP A 15 14.39 -6.70 -4.55
CA ASP A 15 14.63 -7.43 -3.30
C ASP A 15 14.39 -6.57 -2.05
N ASP A 16 14.16 -5.26 -2.22
CA ASP A 16 13.98 -4.30 -1.13
C ASP A 16 12.76 -3.39 -1.39
N ASN A 17 12.04 -3.00 -0.33
CA ASN A 17 10.93 -2.05 -0.41
C ASN A 17 11.41 -0.59 -0.55
N ILE A 18 12.30 -0.35 -1.50
CA ILE A 18 12.91 0.94 -1.80
C ILE A 18 12.48 1.32 -3.22
N SER A 19 11.85 2.47 -3.33
CA SER A 19 11.50 3.06 -4.62
C SER A 19 12.04 4.47 -4.70
N GLY A 20 12.29 4.93 -5.92
CA GLY A 20 12.85 6.24 -6.14
C GLY A 20 12.94 6.62 -7.60
N GLU A 21 13.26 7.89 -7.82
CA GLU A 21 13.47 8.43 -9.15
C GLU A 21 14.93 8.27 -9.55
N ILE A 22 15.18 7.79 -10.78
CA ILE A 22 16.55 7.70 -11.29
C ILE A 22 17.13 9.11 -11.46
N LYS A 23 18.12 9.47 -10.63
CA LYS A 23 18.84 10.75 -10.74
C LYS A 23 20.03 10.67 -11.67
N LYS A 24 20.76 9.56 -11.61
CA LYS A 24 22.04 9.41 -12.32
C LYS A 24 22.19 7.98 -12.84
N ILE A 25 22.58 7.88 -14.11
CA ILE A 25 22.93 6.61 -14.76
C ILE A 25 24.39 6.74 -15.16
N TYR A 26 25.28 6.07 -14.41
CA TYR A 26 26.72 6.13 -14.66
C TYR A 26 27.16 5.05 -15.66
N SER A 27 26.49 3.91 -15.67
CA SER A 27 26.67 2.80 -16.62
C SER A 27 25.36 2.02 -16.78
N GLN A 28 25.27 1.13 -17.78
CA GLN A 28 24.13 0.20 -17.89
C GLN A 28 24.03 -0.78 -16.71
N GLU A 29 25.02 -0.79 -15.80
CA GLU A 29 25.12 -1.72 -14.67
C GLU A 29 24.65 -1.10 -13.36
N TYR A 30 24.97 0.17 -13.08
CA TYR A 30 24.62 0.85 -11.82
C TYR A 30 23.82 2.13 -12.03
N ILE A 31 22.71 2.23 -11.30
CA ILE A 31 21.75 3.32 -11.37
C ILE A 31 21.56 3.90 -9.98
N THR A 32 21.61 5.23 -9.86
CA THR A 32 21.34 5.95 -8.61
C THR A 32 19.91 6.46 -8.61
N ILE A 33 19.17 6.09 -7.57
CA ILE A 33 17.80 6.52 -7.33
C ILE A 33 17.75 7.43 -6.09
N GLU A 34 16.86 8.41 -6.10
CA GLU A 34 16.56 9.23 -4.93
C GLU A 34 15.22 8.78 -4.35
N THR A 35 15.23 8.39 -3.07
CA THR A 35 14.02 7.97 -2.35
C THR A 35 13.15 9.17 -1.97
N GLU A 36 11.90 8.94 -1.60
CA GLU A 36 10.97 10.00 -1.15
C GLU A 36 11.50 10.79 0.07
N ASP A 37 12.34 10.15 0.89
CA ASP A 37 13.00 10.77 2.04
C ASP A 37 14.25 11.59 1.65
N GLY A 38 14.61 11.65 0.37
CA GLY A 38 15.71 12.45 -0.17
C GLY A 38 17.09 11.79 -0.08
N PHE A 39 17.15 10.46 0.11
CA PHE A 39 18.42 9.72 0.10
C PHE A 39 18.76 9.21 -1.30
N GLU A 40 19.97 9.50 -1.79
CA GLU A 40 20.50 8.92 -3.03
C GLU A 40 21.09 7.52 -2.74
N LEU A 41 20.52 6.48 -3.35
CA LEU A 41 20.94 5.08 -3.21
C LEU A 41 21.32 4.49 -4.57
N GLN A 42 22.34 3.65 -4.61
CA GLN A 42 22.84 3.04 -5.85
C GLN A 42 22.50 1.55 -5.90
N PHE A 43 21.86 1.12 -6.99
CA PHE A 43 21.45 -0.26 -7.23
C PHE A 43 21.93 -0.76 -8.59
N LYS A 44 21.99 -2.08 -8.74
CA LYS A 44 22.24 -2.67 -10.06
C LYS A 44 21.00 -2.53 -10.94
N SER A 45 21.19 -2.37 -12.24
CA SER A 45 20.08 -2.31 -13.20
C SER A 45 19.18 -3.55 -13.17
N GLU A 46 19.74 -4.70 -12.80
CA GLU A 46 19.01 -5.98 -12.68
C GLU A 46 18.15 -6.06 -11.42
N GLU A 47 18.51 -5.30 -10.39
CA GLU A 47 17.76 -5.19 -9.14
C GLU A 47 16.63 -4.17 -9.27
N LEU A 48 16.52 -3.47 -10.40
CA LEU A 48 15.53 -2.43 -10.63
C LEU A 48 14.46 -2.90 -11.62
N VAL A 49 13.22 -2.56 -11.34
CA VAL A 49 12.10 -2.75 -12.26
C VAL A 49 11.50 -1.40 -12.58
N LYS A 50 11.26 -1.17 -13.88
CA LYS A 50 10.49 0.00 -14.30
C LYS A 50 9.05 -0.18 -13.91
N TYR A 51 8.47 0.87 -13.34
CA TYR A 51 7.03 0.97 -13.20
C TYR A 51 6.42 1.21 -14.59
N PHE A 52 5.86 0.16 -15.23
CA PHE A 52 5.12 0.28 -16.48
C PHE A 52 3.62 0.45 -16.20
N ASP A 53 3.04 1.53 -16.71
CA ASP A 53 1.59 1.72 -16.81
C ASP A 53 1.09 0.79 -17.93
N GLU A 54 0.38 -0.29 -17.59
CA GLU A 54 -0.28 -1.15 -18.58
C GLU A 54 -1.49 -0.40 -19.18
N ALA A 55 -1.20 0.47 -20.13
CA ALA A 55 -2.11 0.78 -21.21
C ALA A 55 -1.48 0.23 -22.49
N ILE A 56 -1.83 -1.01 -22.82
CA ILE A 56 -1.74 -1.55 -24.17
C ILE A 56 -2.42 -0.52 -25.08
N THR A 57 -1.62 0.23 -25.85
CA THR A 57 -2.16 1.02 -26.96
C THR A 57 -2.41 0.01 -28.07
N ILE A 58 -3.65 -0.47 -28.15
CA ILE A 58 -4.14 -1.16 -29.34
C ILE A 58 -3.87 -0.21 -30.51
N GLU A 59 -3.11 -0.71 -31.48
CA GLU A 59 -2.97 -0.10 -32.78
C GLU A 59 -4.37 0.08 -33.37
N ASP A 60 -4.81 1.32 -33.55
CA ASP A 60 -5.76 1.65 -34.60
C ASP A 60 -5.25 2.92 -35.30
N SER A 61 -4.65 2.64 -36.45
CA SER A 61 -4.64 3.51 -37.61
C SER A 61 -5.98 4.20 -37.83
N ASP A 62 -5.91 5.42 -38.37
CA ASP A 62 -7.01 6.23 -38.88
C ASP A 62 -7.76 7.10 -37.86
N LEU A 63 -7.35 8.37 -37.75
CA LEU A 63 -8.25 9.54 -37.96
C LEU A 63 -7.51 10.89 -37.76
N ASN A 64 -6.98 11.38 -38.88
CA ASN A 64 -7.08 12.75 -39.38
C ASN A 64 -6.73 13.96 -38.49
N ASN A 65 -5.59 14.56 -38.86
CA ASN A 65 -5.41 15.98 -39.18
C ASN A 65 -6.61 16.92 -38.98
N ALA A 66 -6.49 17.83 -38.01
CA ALA A 66 -6.97 19.22 -37.93
C ALA A 66 -7.22 19.50 -36.44
N ILE A 67 -6.41 20.30 -35.75
CA ILE A 67 -6.56 21.75 -35.75
C ILE A 67 -5.23 22.37 -35.28
N LEU A 68 -4.62 23.04 -36.24
CA LEU A 68 -3.84 24.29 -36.15
C LEU A 68 -3.60 24.88 -34.75
N GLN A 69 -2.31 24.93 -34.42
CA GLN A 69 -1.57 26.06 -33.85
C GLN A 69 -2.40 27.29 -33.44
N GLU A 70 -2.32 27.64 -32.15
CA GLU A 70 -1.85 28.94 -31.64
C GLU A 70 -2.44 29.15 -30.24
N ASN A 71 -1.58 29.18 -29.21
CA ASN A 71 -1.63 30.10 -28.07
C ASN A 71 -0.55 29.70 -27.05
N LEU A 72 0.64 30.26 -27.26
CA LEU A 72 1.67 30.42 -26.25
C LEU A 72 1.14 31.36 -25.16
N SER A 73 0.66 30.81 -24.05
CA SER A 73 0.63 31.56 -22.80
C SER A 73 0.85 30.62 -21.62
N LYS A 74 2.02 30.80 -21.01
CA LYS A 74 2.41 30.29 -19.69
C LYS A 74 1.25 30.42 -18.71
N LYS A 75 0.68 29.28 -18.33
CA LYS A 75 0.14 29.07 -17.00
C LYS A 75 0.45 27.63 -16.64
N ASN A 76 1.41 27.46 -15.74
CA ASN A 76 1.65 26.21 -15.03
C ASN A 76 0.34 25.81 -14.35
N LYS A 77 -0.53 25.08 -15.07
CA LYS A 77 -1.48 24.21 -14.43
C LYS A 77 -0.61 23.12 -13.86
N SER A 78 -0.30 23.22 -12.57
CA SER A 78 0.15 22.10 -11.77
C SER A 78 -0.64 20.90 -12.27
N LYS A 79 0.03 19.97 -12.98
CA LYS A 79 -0.53 18.64 -13.20
C LYS A 79 -0.83 18.20 -11.78
N SER A 80 -2.10 18.23 -11.38
CA SER A 80 -2.52 17.62 -10.13
C SER A 80 -1.94 16.22 -10.25
N THR A 81 -0.92 15.93 -9.45
CA THR A 81 -0.45 14.57 -9.24
C THR A 81 -1.75 13.79 -9.06
N LYS A 82 -2.14 13.01 -10.07
CA LYS A 82 -3.32 12.16 -9.95
C LYS A 82 -2.94 11.31 -8.77
N ARG A 83 -3.51 11.61 -7.59
CA ARG A 83 -3.33 10.81 -6.38
C ARG A 83 -3.46 9.40 -6.89
N GLN A 84 -2.37 8.64 -6.78
CA GLN A 84 -2.39 7.19 -6.95
C GLN A 84 -3.70 6.75 -6.33
N LYS A 85 -4.57 6.09 -7.09
CA LYS A 85 -5.84 5.62 -6.52
C LYS A 85 -5.45 4.59 -5.47
N THR A 86 -5.21 5.07 -4.26
CA THR A 86 -4.97 4.25 -3.07
C THR A 86 -6.22 3.40 -2.96
N ILE A 87 -6.10 2.11 -3.25
CA ILE A 87 -7.18 1.18 -2.98
C ILE A 87 -7.46 1.33 -1.49
N PRO A 88 -8.70 1.68 -1.10
CA PRO A 88 -9.02 1.88 0.30
C PRO A 88 -8.71 0.60 1.08
N PRO A 89 -8.19 0.71 2.32
CA PRO A 89 -7.95 -0.45 3.14
C PRO A 89 -9.25 -1.21 3.40
N LEU A 90 -9.15 -2.51 3.64
CA LEU A 90 -10.24 -3.26 4.26
C LEU A 90 -10.33 -2.87 5.73
N GLU A 91 -11.37 -2.13 6.10
CA GLU A 91 -11.65 -1.78 7.49
C GLU A 91 -12.47 -2.87 8.17
N VAL A 92 -12.07 -3.27 9.37
CA VAL A 92 -12.72 -4.29 10.17
C VAL A 92 -12.96 -3.73 11.57
N ASP A 93 -14.22 -3.44 11.88
CA ASP A 93 -14.62 -3.02 13.22
C ASP A 93 -14.73 -4.24 14.15
N LEU A 94 -13.88 -4.27 15.16
CA LEU A 94 -13.81 -5.33 16.17
C LEU A 94 -14.60 -5.01 17.43
N HIS A 95 -15.34 -3.90 17.53
CA HIS A 95 -16.19 -3.67 18.69
C HIS A 95 -17.26 -4.76 18.78
N ILE A 96 -17.44 -5.34 19.96
CA ILE A 96 -18.31 -6.51 20.16
C ILE A 96 -19.74 -6.31 19.66
N HIS A 97 -20.28 -5.08 19.72
CA HIS A 97 -21.60 -4.73 19.25
C HIS A 97 -21.79 -4.89 17.73
N HIS A 98 -20.70 -4.87 16.96
CA HIS A 98 -20.70 -5.16 15.52
C HIS A 98 -20.58 -6.65 15.21
N LEU A 99 -20.16 -7.47 16.19
CA LEU A 99 -19.87 -8.90 16.00
C LEU A 99 -20.97 -9.82 16.54
N THR A 100 -21.81 -9.35 17.46
CA THR A 100 -22.92 -10.10 18.02
C THR A 100 -24.13 -9.22 18.31
N ASN A 101 -25.32 -9.81 18.19
CA ASN A 101 -26.59 -9.15 18.50
C ASN A 101 -26.79 -8.92 20.01
N SER A 102 -26.09 -9.66 20.87
CA SER A 102 -26.24 -9.56 22.33
C SER A 102 -24.98 -9.99 23.07
N THR A 103 -24.62 -9.23 24.11
CA THR A 103 -23.49 -9.48 25.00
C THR A 103 -23.91 -9.95 26.40
N LYS A 104 -25.22 -9.99 26.70
CA LYS A 104 -25.75 -10.17 28.07
C LYS A 104 -25.29 -11.45 28.78
N ASN A 105 -24.97 -12.50 28.03
CA ASN A 105 -24.57 -13.80 28.57
C ASN A 105 -23.11 -14.13 28.24
N LEU A 106 -22.34 -13.16 27.73
CA LEU A 106 -20.94 -13.37 27.37
C LEU A 106 -20.05 -12.83 28.48
N THR A 107 -19.08 -13.64 28.87
CA THR A 107 -17.95 -13.21 29.68
C THR A 107 -17.02 -12.33 28.86
N ASN A 108 -16.19 -11.53 29.53
CA ASN A 108 -15.16 -10.72 28.86
C ASN A 108 -14.20 -11.57 28.01
N PHE A 109 -13.88 -12.78 28.49
CA PHE A 109 -13.05 -13.72 27.76
C PHE A 109 -13.73 -14.23 26.47
N GLU A 110 -15.02 -14.55 26.53
CA GLU A 110 -15.77 -14.96 25.34
C GLU A 110 -15.90 -13.82 24.34
N MET A 111 -16.16 -12.60 24.79
CA MET A 111 -16.18 -11.42 23.92
C MET A 111 -14.83 -11.21 23.24
N LEU A 112 -13.73 -11.28 23.99
CA LEU A 112 -12.37 -11.16 23.47
C LEU A 112 -12.07 -12.21 22.40
N ASN A 113 -12.46 -13.47 22.64
CA ASN A 113 -12.26 -14.53 21.65
C ASN A 113 -13.06 -14.30 20.37
N ILE A 114 -14.32 -13.85 20.46
CA ILE A 114 -15.13 -13.51 19.28
C ILE A 114 -14.42 -12.42 18.46
N GLN A 115 -13.85 -11.41 19.11
CA GLN A 115 -13.11 -10.33 18.45
C GLN A 115 -11.85 -10.86 17.76
N LEU A 116 -11.04 -11.68 18.45
CA LEU A 116 -9.81 -12.25 17.91
C LEU A 116 -10.06 -13.25 16.77
N ASP A 117 -11.08 -14.10 16.90
CA ASP A 117 -11.45 -15.05 15.85
C ASP A 117 -11.99 -14.33 14.60
N THR A 118 -12.72 -13.22 14.80
CA THR A 118 -13.12 -12.34 13.70
C THR A 118 -11.91 -11.72 13.04
N ALA A 119 -10.98 -11.15 13.82
CA ALA A 119 -9.76 -10.54 13.28
C ALA A 119 -8.93 -11.53 12.46
N ARG A 120 -8.72 -12.75 12.98
CA ARG A 120 -8.05 -13.84 12.26
C ARG A 120 -8.75 -14.18 10.96
N SER A 121 -10.07 -14.40 11.01
CA SER A 121 -10.85 -14.78 9.82
C SER A 121 -10.79 -13.70 8.73
N GLN A 122 -10.83 -12.43 9.11
CA GLN A 122 -10.73 -11.31 8.18
C GLN A 122 -9.33 -11.13 7.62
N LEU A 123 -8.29 -11.35 8.43
CA LEU A 123 -6.91 -11.37 7.96
C LEU A 123 -6.69 -12.46 6.90
N GLU A 124 -7.14 -13.69 7.17
CA GLU A 124 -7.07 -14.80 6.22
C GLU A 124 -7.87 -14.52 4.94
N PHE A 125 -9.02 -13.87 5.08
CA PHE A 125 -9.80 -13.42 3.92
C PHE A 125 -9.01 -12.41 3.09
N ALA A 126 -8.38 -11.42 3.73
CA ALA A 126 -7.57 -10.40 3.06
C ALA A 126 -6.37 -11.02 2.34
N ILE A 127 -5.63 -11.92 2.99
CA ILE A 127 -4.51 -12.67 2.40
C ILE A 127 -4.99 -13.42 1.15
N ARG A 128 -6.07 -14.22 1.27
CA ARG A 128 -6.63 -15.00 0.15
C ARG A 128 -7.12 -14.14 -1.00
N LYS A 129 -7.65 -12.94 -0.70
CA LYS A 129 -8.14 -11.99 -1.70
C LYS A 129 -7.05 -11.05 -2.22
N ARG A 130 -5.81 -11.21 -1.78
CA ARG A 130 -4.69 -10.33 -2.12
C ARG A 130 -4.98 -8.86 -1.83
N ILE A 131 -5.71 -8.62 -0.72
CA ILE A 131 -5.95 -7.27 -0.21
C ILE A 131 -4.67 -6.87 0.53
N GLN A 132 -4.02 -5.82 0.05
CA GLN A 132 -2.71 -5.42 0.54
C GLN A 132 -2.76 -4.73 1.91
N LYS A 133 -3.87 -4.07 2.25
CA LYS A 133 -4.01 -3.28 3.47
C LYS A 133 -5.31 -3.59 4.21
N VAL A 134 -5.20 -3.86 5.51
CA VAL A 134 -6.32 -4.09 6.43
C VAL A 134 -6.17 -3.16 7.63
N VAL A 135 -7.25 -2.57 8.11
CA VAL A 135 -7.27 -1.76 9.34
C VAL A 135 -8.24 -2.39 10.32
N PHE A 136 -7.73 -2.84 11.47
CA PHE A 136 -8.54 -3.37 12.57
C PHE A 136 -8.86 -2.24 13.55
N ILE A 137 -10.15 -1.92 13.72
CA ILE A 137 -10.62 -0.89 14.64
C ILE A 137 -11.07 -1.58 15.93
N HIS A 138 -10.29 -1.46 17.00
CA HIS A 138 -10.50 -2.18 18.25
C HIS A 138 -10.82 -1.28 19.46
N GLY A 139 -10.71 0.04 19.27
CA GLY A 139 -10.94 1.05 20.31
C GLY A 139 -9.79 1.19 21.31
N VAL A 140 -9.85 2.21 22.18
CA VAL A 140 -8.79 2.49 23.17
C VAL A 140 -8.75 1.47 24.31
N GLY A 141 -9.91 1.15 24.90
CA GLY A 141 -10.09 0.16 25.97
C GLY A 141 -9.02 0.17 27.07
N GLU A 142 -8.81 -0.99 27.67
CA GLU A 142 -7.69 -1.28 28.59
C GLU A 142 -6.43 -1.77 27.86
N GLY A 143 -6.47 -1.85 26.52
CA GLY A 143 -5.37 -2.36 25.69
C GLY A 143 -5.27 -3.88 25.58
N VAL A 144 -6.12 -4.66 26.26
CA VAL A 144 -6.09 -6.13 26.22
C VAL A 144 -6.28 -6.68 24.80
N LEU A 145 -7.31 -6.21 24.08
CA LEU A 145 -7.56 -6.63 22.69
C LEU A 145 -6.41 -6.24 21.75
N LYS A 146 -5.79 -5.07 21.96
CA LYS A 146 -4.62 -4.64 21.18
C LYS A 146 -3.46 -5.61 21.38
N ALA A 147 -3.10 -5.92 22.62
CA ALA A 147 -1.98 -6.80 22.94
C ALA A 147 -2.17 -8.22 22.39
N GLU A 148 -3.39 -8.77 22.50
CA GLU A 148 -3.72 -10.08 21.92
C GLU A 148 -3.72 -10.05 20.39
N LEU A 149 -4.20 -8.96 19.77
CA LEU A 149 -4.15 -8.78 18.33
C LEU A 149 -2.70 -8.72 17.83
N GLU A 150 -1.81 -7.97 18.49
CA GLU A 150 -0.38 -7.92 18.16
C GLU A 150 0.28 -9.30 18.29
N THR A 151 -0.04 -10.05 19.35
CA THR A 151 0.45 -11.43 19.57
C THR A 151 -0.06 -12.40 18.51
N MET A 152 -1.29 -12.21 18.02
CA MET A 152 -1.84 -12.99 16.92
C MET A 152 -1.12 -12.65 15.60
N LEU A 153 -0.99 -11.36 15.29
CA LEU A 153 -0.38 -10.86 14.05
C LEU A 153 1.10 -11.23 13.95
N SER A 154 1.83 -11.23 15.06
CA SER A 154 3.26 -11.58 15.08
C SER A 154 3.56 -13.02 14.66
N ARG A 155 2.55 -13.89 14.53
CA ARG A 155 2.69 -15.28 14.07
C ARG A 155 2.70 -15.39 12.54
N TYR A 156 2.40 -14.31 11.84
CA TYR A 156 2.36 -14.25 10.39
C TYR A 156 3.67 -13.63 9.88
N ASN A 157 4.36 -14.33 8.98
CA ASN A 157 5.64 -13.87 8.44
C ASN A 157 5.47 -12.88 7.28
N ASP A 158 4.36 -13.00 6.53
CA ASP A 158 4.11 -12.23 5.31
C ASP A 158 3.32 -10.94 5.58
N ILE A 159 3.36 -10.42 6.81
CA ILE A 159 2.69 -9.17 7.17
C ILE A 159 3.60 -8.24 7.97
N LYS A 160 3.34 -6.94 7.90
CA LYS A 160 3.79 -5.94 8.87
C LYS A 160 2.57 -5.25 9.47
N PHE A 161 2.66 -4.83 10.73
CA PHE A 161 1.58 -4.10 11.37
C PHE A 161 2.11 -2.94 12.21
N TYR A 162 1.32 -1.88 12.27
CA TYR A 162 1.63 -0.62 12.94
C TYR A 162 0.37 -0.03 13.57
N GLU A 163 0.53 0.96 14.42
CA GLU A 163 -0.60 1.81 14.80
C GLU A 163 -1.12 2.56 13.57
N ALA A 164 -2.44 2.55 13.38
CA ALA A 164 -3.05 3.26 12.27
C ALA A 164 -2.96 4.79 12.45
N SER A 165 -3.18 5.53 11.36
CA SER A 165 -3.18 7.00 11.36
C SER A 165 -4.08 7.57 12.45
N PHE A 166 -3.49 8.29 13.42
CA PHE A 166 -4.25 8.96 14.48
C PHE A 166 -5.26 9.97 13.92
N ARG A 167 -4.97 10.59 12.77
CA ARG A 167 -5.87 11.56 12.15
C ARG A 167 -7.16 10.90 11.65
N ASP A 168 -7.05 9.68 11.12
CA ASP A 168 -8.14 9.04 10.42
C ASP A 168 -8.91 8.06 11.35
N TYR A 169 -8.23 7.43 12.32
CA TYR A 169 -8.82 6.41 13.21
C TYR A 169 -8.66 6.70 14.71
N GLY A 170 -7.96 7.77 15.10
CA GLY A 170 -7.67 8.07 16.50
C GLY A 170 -6.70 7.07 17.14
N ALA A 171 -6.74 6.97 18.48
CA ALA A 171 -6.06 5.91 19.20
C ALA A 171 -7.00 4.69 19.27
N GLY A 172 -6.56 3.52 18.80
CA GLY A 172 -7.38 2.30 18.86
C GLY A 172 -7.62 1.58 17.54
N ALA A 173 -6.71 1.74 16.58
CA ALA A 173 -6.70 0.94 15.36
C ALA A 173 -5.30 0.48 14.99
N THR A 174 -5.22 -0.71 14.42
CA THR A 174 -4.00 -1.35 13.94
C THR A 174 -4.08 -1.51 12.44
N GLU A 175 -3.12 -0.94 11.72
CA GLU A 175 -2.95 -1.13 10.29
C GLU A 175 -2.06 -2.33 10.03
N VAL A 176 -2.49 -3.22 9.13
CA VAL A 176 -1.77 -4.41 8.70
C VAL A 176 -1.53 -4.32 7.20
N TYR A 177 -0.26 -4.40 6.83
CA TYR A 177 0.21 -4.49 5.46
C TYR A 177 0.59 -5.94 5.14
N ILE A 178 -0.01 -6.51 4.10
CA ILE A 178 0.19 -7.90 3.69
C ILE A 178 1.10 -7.93 2.46
N PHE A 179 2.25 -8.60 2.58
CA PHE A 179 3.15 -8.84 1.45
C PHE A 179 2.56 -9.90 0.54
N GLN A 180 2.67 -9.66 -0.77
CA GLN A 180 2.37 -10.66 -1.77
C GLN A 180 3.70 -11.34 -2.11
N ASN A 181 4.05 -12.42 -1.39
CA ASN A 181 5.15 -13.27 -1.84
C ASN A 181 4.77 -13.87 -3.19
N SER A 182 5.67 -13.73 -4.17
CA SER A 182 5.50 -14.18 -5.55
C SER A 182 5.61 -15.70 -5.68
#